data_AF-A0A2H9N8B7-F1
#
_entry.id   AF-A0A2H9N8B7-F1
#
_cell.length_a   1.000
_cell.length_b   1.000
_cell.length_c   1.000
_cell.angle_alpha   90.00
_cell.angle_beta   90.00
_cell.angle_gamma   90.00
#
_symmetry.space_group_name_H-M   'P 1'
#
loop_
_entity.id
_entity.type
_entity.pdbx_description
1 polymer ?
#
loop_
_entity_poly.entity_id
_entity_poly.type
_entity_poly.pdbx_seq_one_letter_code
_entity_poly.pdbx_strand_id
1 'polypeptide(L)'
;AENSFCQIFTMSLSGWLAILFLAVACSLLGYYIWFYVMKQVGAAITSSFLFAEPLVTVLFAIMFVGEELGMFILAGGFLIFIGVYLVARK
;
A
#
# COMPACT_ATOMS: atom_id res chain seq x y z
N ALA A 1 -0.33 -9.03 27.99
CA ALA A 1 0.54 -7.87 27.73
C ALA A 1 1.96 -8.09 28.25
N GLU A 2 2.13 -8.71 29.43
CA GLU A 2 3.44 -8.88 30.08
C GLU A 2 4.43 -9.78 29.31
N ASN A 3 3.92 -10.70 28.45
CA ASN A 3 4.76 -11.60 27.64
C ASN A 3 5.04 -11.08 26.21
N SER A 4 4.45 -9.95 25.80
CA SER A 4 4.52 -9.48 24.41
C SER A 4 5.90 -8.91 24.04
N PHE A 5 6.62 -8.32 24.99
CA PHE A 5 7.96 -7.74 24.74
C PHE A 5 9.04 -8.81 24.57
N CYS A 6 8.99 -9.88 25.37
CA CYS A 6 9.92 -11.00 25.24
C CYS A 6 9.75 -11.72 23.89
N GLN A 7 8.53 -11.73 23.34
CA GLN A 7 8.25 -12.37 22.04
C GLN A 7 8.96 -11.68 20.86
N ILE A 8 9.20 -10.37 20.94
CA ILE A 8 9.92 -9.59 19.92
C ILE A 8 11.32 -10.17 19.69
N PHE A 9 12.04 -10.49 20.77
CA PHE A 9 13.40 -11.03 20.70
C PHE A 9 13.46 -12.51 20.28
N THR A 10 12.31 -13.19 20.27
CA THR A 10 12.20 -14.59 19.82
C THR A 10 11.69 -14.73 18.38
N MET A 11 11.43 -13.62 17.69
CA MET A 11 10.99 -13.64 16.29
C MET A 11 12.07 -14.24 15.38
N SER A 12 11.63 -14.98 14.37
CA SER A 12 12.53 -15.52 13.35
C SER A 12 13.25 -14.41 12.58
N LEU A 13 14.39 -14.74 11.97
CA LEU A 13 15.14 -13.81 11.12
C LEU A 13 14.28 -13.24 9.99
N SER A 14 13.40 -14.06 9.40
CA SER A 14 12.44 -13.62 8.38
C SER A 14 11.48 -12.55 8.90
N GLY A 15 11.02 -12.65 10.15
CA GLY A 15 10.18 -11.64 10.78
C GLY A 15 10.90 -10.30 10.94
N TRP A 16 12.15 -10.34 11.40
CA TRP A 16 13.00 -9.15 11.48
C TRP A 16 13.28 -8.51 10.12
N LEU A 17 13.54 -9.31 9.10
CA LEU A 17 13.73 -8.82 7.73
C LEU A 17 12.46 -8.17 7.16
N ALA A 18 11.28 -8.74 7.45
CA ALA A 18 10.00 -8.14 7.04
C ALA A 18 9.77 -6.78 7.71
N ILE A 19 10.09 -6.65 9.01
CA ILE A 19 10.03 -5.37 9.73
C ILE A 19 11.00 -4.36 9.12
N LEU A 20 12.24 -4.76 8.85
CA LEU A 20 13.24 -3.88 8.24
C LEU A 20 12.80 -3.41 6.85
N PHE A 21 12.24 -4.30 6.04
CA PHE A 21 11.67 -3.96 4.74
C PHE A 21 10.54 -2.93 4.86
N LEU A 22 9.59 -3.13 5.77
CA LEU A 22 8.51 -2.18 6.01
C LEU A 22 9.04 -0.81 6.48
N ALA A 23 10.00 -0.80 7.40
CA ALA A 23 10.56 0.43 7.93
C ALA A 23 11.34 1.24 6.88
N VAL A 24 12.15 0.57 6.06
CA VAL A 24 13.02 1.25 5.09
C VAL A 24 12.30 1.50 3.76
N ALA A 25 11.74 0.47 3.14
CA ALA A 25 11.15 0.58 1.81
C ALA A 25 9.78 1.25 1.84
N CYS A 26 8.85 0.74 2.66
CA CYS A 26 7.48 1.23 2.67
C CYS A 26 7.37 2.59 3.38
N SER A 27 8.05 2.75 4.52
CA SER A 27 7.98 4.00 5.30
C SER A 27 9.01 5.02 4.86
N LEU A 28 10.31 4.79 5.10
CA LEU A 28 11.32 5.83 4.88
C LEU A 28 11.41 6.27 3.41
N LEU A 29 11.59 5.33 2.48
CA LEU A 29 11.66 5.65 1.05
C LEU A 29 10.31 6.12 0.50
N GLY A 30 9.22 5.44 0.86
CA GLY A 30 7.87 5.82 0.44
C GLY A 30 7.53 7.27 0.81
N TYR A 31 7.68 7.64 2.08
CA TYR A 31 7.42 9.02 2.53
C TYR A 31 8.41 10.02 1.94
N TYR A 32 9.69 9.66 1.80
CA TYR A 32 10.66 10.54 1.17
C TYR A 32 10.25 10.90 -0.26
N ILE A 33 9.92 9.90 -1.08
CA ILE A 33 9.45 10.10 -2.46
C ILE A 33 8.15 10.89 -2.47
N TRP A 34 7.20 10.54 -1.60
CA TRP A 34 5.92 11.23 -1.47
C TRP A 34 6.09 12.73 -1.23
N PHE A 35 6.86 13.12 -0.22
CA PHE A 35 7.09 14.53 0.11
C PHE A 35 7.95 15.24 -0.93
N TYR A 36 8.90 14.53 -1.55
CA TYR A 36 9.68 15.08 -2.66
C TYR A 36 8.80 15.44 -3.86
N VAL A 37 7.91 14.53 -4.28
CA VAL A 37 6.97 14.77 -5.38
C VAL A 37 5.93 15.84 -5.00
N MET A 38 5.42 15.79 -3.77
CA MET A 38 4.48 16.79 -3.26
C MET A 38 5.03 18.22 -3.34
N LYS A 39 6.33 18.41 -3.05
CA LYS A 39 6.98 19.72 -3.20
C LYS A 39 7.07 20.20 -4.65
N GLN A 40 7.05 19.29 -5.63
CA GLN A 40 7.17 19.64 -7.05
C GLN A 40 5.83 19.89 -7.75
N VAL A 41 4.83 19.04 -7.50
CA VAL A 41 3.54 19.09 -8.21
C VAL A 41 2.35 19.49 -7.33
N GLY A 42 2.58 19.68 -6.03
CA GLY A 42 1.56 20.06 -5.06
C GLY A 42 0.76 18.88 -4.51
N ALA A 43 0.05 19.13 -3.40
CA ALA A 43 -0.67 18.11 -2.65
C ALA A 43 -1.84 17.48 -3.42
N ALA A 44 -2.58 18.27 -4.20
CA ALA A 44 -3.73 17.76 -4.95
C ALA A 44 -3.31 16.72 -6.00
N ILE A 45 -2.33 17.05 -6.86
CA ILE A 45 -1.84 16.13 -7.89
C ILE A 45 -1.21 14.90 -7.26
N THR A 46 -0.37 15.07 -6.23
CA THR A 46 0.29 13.95 -5.54
C THR A 46 -0.73 13.01 -4.89
N SER A 47 -1.76 13.57 -4.23
CA SER A 47 -2.82 12.78 -3.59
C SER A 47 -3.65 11.98 -4.60
N SER A 48 -3.83 12.49 -5.82
CA SER A 48 -4.51 11.75 -6.89
C SER A 48 -3.78 10.44 -7.27
N PHE A 49 -2.47 10.31 -7.03
CA PHE A 49 -1.77 9.04 -7.30
C PHE A 49 -2.16 7.92 -6.32
N LEU A 50 -2.68 8.24 -5.13
CA LEU A 50 -3.20 7.22 -4.20
C LEU A 50 -4.40 6.47 -4.78
N PHE A 51 -5.11 7.06 -5.75
CA PHE A 51 -6.17 6.36 -6.46
C PHE A 51 -5.68 5.18 -7.31
N ALA A 52 -4.38 5.12 -7.63
CA ALA A 52 -3.78 3.96 -8.28
C ALA A 52 -3.42 2.84 -7.28
N GLU A 53 -3.30 3.14 -5.99
CA GLU A 53 -2.88 2.19 -4.95
C GLU A 53 -3.75 0.92 -4.93
N PRO A 54 -5.09 0.98 -4.97
CA PRO A 54 -5.91 -0.23 -4.94
C PRO A 54 -5.66 -1.15 -6.14
N LEU A 55 -5.40 -0.59 -7.33
CA LEU A 55 -5.11 -1.37 -8.53
C LEU A 55 -3.75 -2.06 -8.42
N VAL A 56 -2.73 -1.35 -7.92
CA VAL A 56 -1.39 -1.90 -7.69
C VAL A 56 -1.44 -2.99 -6.62
N THR A 57 -2.20 -2.77 -5.54
CA THR A 57 -2.38 -3.75 -4.47
C THR A 57 -3.03 -5.03 -4.96
N VAL A 58 -4.13 -4.95 -5.74
CA VAL A 58 -4.77 -6.14 -6.32
C VAL A 58 -3.83 -6.87 -7.28
N LEU A 59 -3.08 -6.13 -8.12
CA LEU A 59 -2.09 -6.73 -9.01
C LEU A 59 -1.01 -7.51 -8.24
N PHE A 60 -0.51 -6.94 -7.14
CA PHE A 60 0.46 -7.63 -6.29
C PHE A 60 -0.14 -8.78 -5.51
N ALA A 61 -1.40 -8.69 -5.06
CA ALA A 61 -2.08 -9.80 -4.41
C ALA A 61 -2.18 -11.02 -5.36
N ILE A 62 -2.55 -10.80 -6.62
CA ILE A 62 -2.60 -11.88 -7.62
C ILE A 62 -1.19 -12.43 -7.90
N MET A 63 -0.19 -11.57 -8.06
CA MET A 63 1.16 -11.98 -8.47
C MET A 63 1.96 -12.66 -7.35
N PHE A 64 1.89 -12.14 -6.12
CA PHE A 64 2.73 -12.58 -5.01
C PHE A 64 1.99 -13.46 -4.00
N VAL A 65 0.70 -13.18 -3.75
CA VAL A 65 -0.11 -13.95 -2.81
C VAL A 65 -0.82 -15.11 -3.52
N GLY A 66 -1.07 -14.99 -4.83
CA GLY A 66 -1.78 -15.99 -5.63
C GLY A 66 -3.29 -15.94 -5.42
N GLU A 67 -3.84 -14.79 -5.00
CA GLU A 67 -5.28 -14.64 -4.84
C GLU A 67 -6.01 -14.78 -6.20
N GLU A 68 -7.03 -15.65 -6.23
CA GLU A 68 -7.88 -15.82 -7.40
C GLU A 68 -8.85 -14.63 -7.54
N LEU A 69 -8.98 -14.14 -8.77
CA LEU A 69 -9.91 -13.07 -9.11
C LEU A 69 -11.37 -13.55 -9.03
N GLY A 70 -11.94 -13.48 -7.84
CA GLY A 70 -13.36 -13.72 -7.61
C GLY A 70 -14.24 -12.56 -8.09
N MET A 71 -15.52 -12.84 -8.30
CA MET A 71 -16.51 -11.81 -8.71
C MET A 71 -16.56 -10.62 -7.75
N PHE A 72 -16.33 -10.83 -6.45
CA PHE A 72 -16.29 -9.75 -5.46
C PHE A 72 -15.08 -8.83 -5.63
N ILE A 73 -13.91 -9.35 -5.99
CA ILE A 73 -12.71 -8.54 -6.26
C ILE A 73 -12.93 -7.69 -7.51
N LEU A 74 -13.55 -8.26 -8.55
CA LEU A 74 -13.90 -7.51 -9.77
C LEU A 74 -14.92 -6.41 -9.48
N ALA A 75 -15.97 -6.71 -8.69
CA ALA A 75 -16.96 -5.71 -8.30
C ALA A 75 -16.34 -4.58 -7.46
N GLY A 76 -15.46 -4.91 -6.51
CA GLY A 76 -14.72 -3.93 -5.71
C GLY A 76 -13.78 -3.08 -6.57
N GLY A 77 -13.05 -3.70 -7.50
CA GLY A 77 -12.21 -2.99 -8.47
C GLY A 77 -13.01 -2.02 -9.34
N PHE A 78 -14.20 -2.43 -9.81
CA PHE A 78 -15.10 -1.55 -10.56
C PHE A 78 -15.61 -0.37 -9.71
N LEU A 79 -15.96 -0.61 -8.45
CA LEU A 79 -16.34 0.43 -7.49
C LEU A 79 -15.21 1.44 -7.25
N ILE A 80 -13.95 0.98 -7.16
CA ILE A 80 -12.78 1.86 -7.06
C ILE A 80 -12.71 2.75 -8.30
N PHE A 81 -12.78 2.20 -9.52
CA PHE A 81 -12.76 2.99 -10.75
C PHE A 81 -13.87 4.05 -10.79
N ILE A 82 -15.09 3.72 -10.37
CA ILE A 82 -16.19 4.68 -10.25
C ILE A 82 -15.82 5.80 -9.27
N GLY A 83 -15.35 5.46 -8.07
CA GLY A 83 -14.97 6.45 -7.06
C GLY A 83 -13.88 7.41 -7.56
N VAL A 84 -12.83 6.86 -8.18
CA VAL A 84 -11.75 7.65 -8.78
C VAL A 84 -12.27 8.56 -9.88
N TYR A 85 -13.13 8.03 -10.76
CA TYR A 85 -13.76 8.83 -11.82
C TYR A 85 -14.58 9.99 -11.26
N LEU A 86 -15.39 9.75 -10.22
CA LEU A 86 -16.20 10.79 -9.59
C LEU A 86 -15.35 11.88 -8.93
N VAL A 87 -14.24 11.52 -8.28
CA VAL A 87 -13.32 12.52 -7.70
C VAL A 87 -12.55 13.28 -8.78
N ALA A 88 -12.16 12.62 -9.87
CA ALA A 88 -11.44 13.24 -10.98
C ALA A 88 -12.33 14.13 -11.85
N ARG A 89 -13.64 13.84 -11.89
CA ARG A 89 -14.64 14.63 -12.60
C ARG A 89 -15.05 15.82 -11.73
N LYS A 90 -14.23 16.87 -11.81
CA LYS A 90 -14.42 18.22 -11.24
C LYS A 90 -15.87 18.59 -10.89
#